data_AF-X1ICP3-F1
#
_entry.id   AF-X1ICP3-F1
#
_cell.length_a   1.000
_cell.length_b   1.000
_cell.length_c   1.000
_cell.angle_alpha   90.00
_cell.angle_beta   90.00
_cell.angle_gamma   90.00
#
_symmetry.space_group_name_H-M   'P 1'
#
loop_
_entity.id
_entity.type
_entity.pdbx_description
1 polymer ?
#
loop_
_entity_poly.entity_id
_entity_poly.type
_entity_poly.pdbx_seq_one_letter_code
_entity_poly.pdbx_strand_id
1 'polypeptide(L)' 'DAELVAVSDTDIKTAGKKLERWGLRTTKIYLDYKEMINREDLDIVEILTPHHLHAPIFNSVNKMFR' A
#
# COMPACT_ATOMS: atom_id res chain seq x y z
N ASP A 1 -18.29 -4.19 5.41
CA ASP A 1 -17.53 -4.56 4.21
C ASP A 1 -16.24 -3.76 4.14
N ALA A 2 -15.25 -4.25 3.40
CA ALA A 2 -13.97 -3.57 3.19
C ALA A 2 -13.49 -3.82 1.76
N GLU A 3 -12.83 -2.84 1.16
CA GLU A 3 -12.32 -2.88 -0.21
C GLU A 3 -10.82 -2.57 -0.25
N LEU A 4 -10.06 -3.34 -1.03
CA LEU A 4 -8.64 -3.04 -1.29
C LEU A 4 -8.52 -2.07 -2.47
N VAL A 5 -8.44 -0.78 -2.16
CA VAL A 5 -8.44 0.30 -3.17
C VAL A 5 -7.08 0.49 -3.86
N ALA A 6 -5.97 0.25 -3.15
CA ALA A 6 -4.62 0.34 -3.69
C ALA A 6 -3.61 -0.48 -2.89
N VAL A 7 -2.47 -0.79 -3.50
CA VAL A 7 -1.29 -1.38 -2.84
C VAL A 7 -0.02 -0.62 -3.21
N SER A 8 0.99 -0.69 -2.35
CA SER A 8 2.33 -0.20 -2.66
C SER A 8 3.39 -1.27 -2.42
N ASP A 9 4.29 -1.43 -3.39
CA ASP A 9 5.47 -2.28 -3.31
C ASP A 9 6.56 -1.65 -4.19
N THR A 10 7.80 -1.65 -3.73
CA THR A 10 8.94 -1.16 -4.51
C THR A 10 9.22 -2.02 -5.76
N ASP A 11 8.69 -3.25 -5.79
CA ASP A 11 8.72 -4.13 -6.95
C ASP A 11 7.30 -4.42 -7.46
N ILE A 12 6.95 -3.76 -8.58
CA ILE A 12 5.67 -3.92 -9.27
C ILE A 12 5.37 -5.38 -9.67
N LYS A 13 6.40 -6.20 -9.95
CA LYS A 13 6.21 -7.61 -10.31
C LYS A 13 5.76 -8.43 -9.11
N THR A 14 6.29 -8.13 -7.93
CA THR A 14 5.91 -8.78 -6.68
C THR A 14 4.46 -8.45 -6.31
N ALA A 15 4.07 -7.16 -6.36
CA ALA A 15 2.68 -6.75 -6.15
C ALA A 15 1.74 -7.38 -7.18
N GLY A 16 2.08 -7.31 -8.47
CA GLY A 16 1.25 -7.84 -9.56
C GLY A 16 0.95 -9.34 -9.42
N LYS A 17 1.96 -10.16 -9.09
CA LYS A 17 1.78 -11.61 -8.86
C LYS A 17 0.85 -11.91 -7.68
N LYS A 18 0.93 -11.13 -6.60
CA LYS A 18 0.05 -11.31 -5.44
C LYS A 18 -1.40 -10.94 -5.78
N LEU A 19 -1.61 -9.79 -6.42
CA LEU A 19 -2.94 -9.36 -6.85
C LEU A 19 -3.56 -10.34 -7.84
N GLU A 20 -2.78 -10.87 -8.78
CA GLU A 20 -3.21 -11.96 -9.68
C GLU A 20 -3.66 -13.19 -8.90
N ARG A 21 -2.83 -13.67 -7.96
CA ARG A 21 -3.15 -14.84 -7.12
C ARG A 21 -4.42 -14.64 -6.29
N TRP A 22 -4.72 -13.41 -5.91
CA TRP A 22 -5.88 -13.07 -5.08
C TRP A 22 -7.12 -12.62 -5.86
N GLY A 23 -7.05 -12.58 -7.21
CA GLY A 23 -8.17 -12.14 -8.04
C GLY A 23 -8.41 -10.63 -8.02
N LEU A 24 -7.42 -9.83 -7.66
CA LEU A 24 -7.48 -8.37 -7.45
C LEU A 24 -6.71 -7.60 -8.54
N ARG A 25 -6.73 -8.09 -9.78
CA ARG A 25 -5.91 -7.55 -10.89
C ARG A 25 -6.22 -6.09 -11.26
N THR A 26 -7.38 -5.57 -10.85
CA THR A 26 -7.82 -4.19 -11.09
C THR A 26 -7.36 -3.22 -9.99
N THR A 27 -6.80 -3.71 -8.88
CA THR A 27 -6.27 -2.86 -7.81
C THR A 27 -5.04 -2.09 -8.31
N LYS A 28 -5.01 -0.78 -8.00
CA LYS A 28 -3.90 0.10 -8.38
C LYS A 28 -2.62 -0.29 -7.63
N ILE A 29 -1.48 -0.25 -8.32
CA ILE A 29 -0.16 -0.50 -7.73
C ILE A 29 0.67 0.78 -7.77
N TYR A 30 1.27 1.13 -6.65
CA TYR A 30 2.18 2.27 -6.51
C TYR A 30 3.59 1.82 -6.13
N LEU A 31 4.61 2.38 -6.78
CA LEU A 31 6.02 2.14 -6.41
C LEU A 31 6.47 2.94 -5.18
N ASP A 32 5.73 4.01 -4.85
CA ASP A 32 5.94 4.83 -3.66
C ASP A 32 4.63 4.93 -2.85
N TYR A 33 4.66 4.48 -1.60
CA TYR A 33 3.49 4.54 -0.73
C TYR A 33 3.06 5.97 -0.40
N LYS A 34 3.97 6.95 -0.47
CA LYS A 34 3.63 8.36 -0.25
C LYS A 34 2.77 8.90 -1.37
N GLU A 35 3.07 8.51 -2.62
CA GLU A 35 2.22 8.84 -3.77
C GLU A 35 0.83 8.22 -3.61
N MET A 36 0.76 6.95 -3.20
CA MET A 36 -0.50 6.25 -2.93
C MET A 36 -1.35 7.00 -1.89
N ILE A 37 -0.76 7.36 -0.74
CA ILE A 37 -1.47 8.05 0.34
C ILE A 37 -1.98 9.42 -0.11
N ASN A 38 -1.22 10.14 -0.95
CA ASN A 38 -1.64 11.47 -1.43
C ASN A 38 -2.73 11.41 -2.51
N ARG A 39 -2.90 10.28 -3.21
CA ARG A 39 -3.81 10.17 -4.36
C ARG A 39 -5.10 9.42 -4.05
N GLU A 40 -5.06 8.49 -3.10
CA GLU A 40 -6.20 7.66 -2.76
C GLU A 40 -6.93 8.21 -1.54
N ASP A 41 -8.24 8.04 -1.52
CA ASP A 41 -9.09 8.30 -0.36
C ASP A 41 -9.07 7.03 0.51
N LEU A 42 -8.31 7.06 1.60
CA LEU A 42 -7.99 5.87 2.41
C LEU A 42 -8.59 6.00 3.80
N ASP A 43 -9.37 5.01 4.22
CA ASP A 43 -9.83 4.90 5.62
C ASP A 43 -8.77 4.25 6.53
N ILE A 44 -8.03 3.26 6.00
CA ILE A 44 -7.11 2.39 6.75
C ILE A 44 -5.87 2.09 5.91
N VAL A 45 -4.70 2.02 6.56
CA VAL A 45 -3.44 1.53 5.96
C VAL A 45 -2.89 0.37 6.76
N GLU A 46 -2.57 -0.72 6.07
CA GLU A 46 -1.85 -1.87 6.62
C GLU A 46 -0.39 -1.84 6.17
N ILE A 47 0.55 -2.03 7.11
CA ILE A 47 2.00 -2.05 6.83
C ILE A 47 2.50 -3.50 6.95
N LEU A 48 2.77 -4.11 5.79
CA LEU A 48 3.21 -5.51 5.65
C LEU A 48 4.65 -5.63 5.13
N THR A 49 5.49 -4.65 5.46
CA THR A 49 6.90 -4.61 5.03
C THR A 49 7.80 -5.40 5.99
N PRO A 50 9.11 -5.54 5.74
CA PRO A 50 10.02 -6.09 6.74
C PRO A 50 9.96 -5.32 8.07
N HIS A 51 10.06 -6.03 9.21
CA HIS A 51 9.86 -5.48 10.56
C HIS A 51 10.64 -4.19 10.85
N HIS A 52 11.89 -4.10 10.41
CA HIS A 52 12.74 -2.91 10.63
C HIS A 52 12.24 -1.65 9.89
N LEU A 53 11.36 -1.81 8.89
CA LEU A 53 10.74 -0.72 8.13
C LEU A 53 9.39 -0.28 8.70
N HIS A 54 8.78 -1.04 9.60
CA HIS A 54 7.44 -0.71 10.13
C HIS A 54 7.42 0.66 10.81
N ALA A 55 8.34 0.88 11.76
CA ALA A 55 8.40 2.14 12.51
C ALA A 55 8.64 3.38 11.61
N PRO A 56 9.65 3.42 10.72
CA PRO A 56 9.84 4.59 9.85
C PRO A 56 8.67 4.80 8.88
N ILE A 57 8.07 3.74 8.34
CA ILE A 57 6.90 3.87 7.44
C ILE A 57 5.69 4.38 8.23
N PHE A 58 5.37 3.78 9.37
CA PHE A 58 4.27 4.23 10.23
C PHE A 58 4.40 5.71 10.59
N ASN A 59 5.60 6.15 10.98
CA ASN A 59 5.86 7.54 11.29
C ASN A 59 5.65 8.48 10.09
N SER A 60 5.91 8.02 8.86
CA SER A 60 5.61 8.77 7.64
C SER A 60 4.10 8.80 7.38
N VAL A 61 3.43 7.66 7.42
CA VAL A 61 1.99 7.52 7.19
C VAL A 61 1.18 8.37 8.18
N ASN A 62 1.46 8.26 9.48
CA ASN A 62 0.76 9.00 10.54
C ASN A 62 0.90 10.52 10.41
N LYS A 63 1.94 11.03 9.73
CA LYS A 63 2.08 12.46 9.44
C LYS A 63 1.25 12.91 8.23
N MET A 64 0.92 11.99 7.32
CA MET A 64 0.19 12.27 6.08
C MET A 64 -1.32 12.06 6.22
N PHE A 65 -1.75 11.23 7.17
CA PHE A 65 -3.17 10.98 7.50
C PHE A 65 -3.80 12.03 8.43
N ARG A 66 -3.03 13.04 8.84
CA ARG A 66 -3.49 14.15 9.68
C ARG A 66 -3.61 15.41 8.84
#